data_AF-A0A7J7LV38-F1
#
_entry.id   AF-A0A7J7LV38-F1
#
_cell.length_a   1.000
_cell.length_b   1.000
_cell.length_c   1.000
_cell.angle_alpha   90.00
_cell.angle_beta   90.00
_cell.angle_gamma   90.00
#
_symmetry.space_group_name_H-M   'P 1'
#
loop_
_entity.id
_entity.type
_entity.pdbx_description
1 polymer ?
#
loop_
_entity_poly.entity_id
_entity_poly.type
_entity_poly.pdbx_seq_one_letter_code
_entity_poly.pdbx_strand_id
1 'polypeptide(L)'
;MEDVLDEWHTKILKSEIARTGTKKVLPALGRLEFLEYLRLEDLDSVSQMGLEVIGVLKNGDISAAPVIAFPNLKRLEISWMKHWEEWVIKTTVNITLMPLLQKLRIYDCPMLKSLPCQILSSSLRKMSIKSCPHLEVSYLPPFLEKLTLQSDAGSLSILLPIQNGLHTNLKSLAIRYSPHSTLPQGLSQLKALQTLQVEYCDSLT
;
A
#
# COMPACT_ATOMS: atom_id res chain seq x y z
N MET A 1 42.33 -0.37 -15.73
CA MET A 1 41.34 -0.61 -16.80
C MET A 1 40.24 -1.46 -16.17
N GLU A 2 39.44 -0.95 -15.24
CA GLU A 2 38.67 0.31 -15.30
C GLU A 2 37.95 0.45 -16.64
N ASP A 3 36.63 0.73 -16.56
CA ASP A 3 35.68 1.03 -17.65
C ASP A 3 34.61 -0.03 -18.00
N VAL A 4 33.89 -0.56 -17.00
CA VAL A 4 32.45 -0.90 -17.18
C VAL A 4 31.62 -0.61 -15.90
N LEU A 5 32.03 0.37 -15.09
CA LEU A 5 31.32 0.76 -13.86
C LEU A 5 30.45 2.03 -13.99
N ASP A 6 30.20 2.55 -15.19
CA ASP A 6 29.70 3.92 -15.37
C ASP A 6 28.47 4.13 -16.29
N GLU A 7 27.51 3.19 -16.36
CA GLU A 7 26.28 3.40 -17.16
C GLU A 7 24.92 3.12 -16.46
N TRP A 8 24.85 2.99 -15.13
CA TRP A 8 23.59 2.67 -14.43
C TRP A 8 23.12 3.70 -13.39
N HIS A 9 23.55 4.95 -13.48
CA HIS A 9 22.87 6.10 -12.83
C HIS A 9 21.57 6.47 -13.58
N THR A 10 20.76 5.48 -13.95
CA THR A 10 19.50 5.74 -14.63
C THR A 10 18.54 6.35 -13.61
N LYS A 11 18.08 7.57 -13.87
CA LYS A 11 17.00 8.24 -13.14
C LYS A 11 15.68 7.49 -13.40
N ILE A 12 15.51 6.33 -12.77
CA ILE A 12 14.31 5.51 -12.89
C ILE A 12 13.21 6.19 -12.07
N LEU A 13 12.37 6.97 -12.75
CA LEU A 13 11.21 7.62 -12.15
C LEU A 13 10.00 6.68 -12.02
N LYS A 14 9.94 5.67 -12.89
CA LYS A 14 8.84 4.72 -12.99
C LYS A 14 9.40 3.33 -13.17
N SER A 15 8.91 2.38 -12.38
CA SER A 15 9.25 0.96 -12.50
C SER A 15 7.97 0.14 -12.50
N GLU A 16 7.89 -0.81 -13.40
CA GLU A 16 6.78 -1.76 -13.51
C GLU A 16 7.37 -3.17 -13.58
N ILE A 17 6.98 -4.01 -12.64
CA ILE A 17 7.40 -5.40 -12.55
C ILE A 17 6.14 -6.23 -12.74
N ALA A 18 6.04 -6.87 -13.90
CA ALA A 18 4.91 -7.69 -14.27
C ALA A 18 5.38 -9.08 -14.73
N ARG A 19 4.63 -10.12 -14.38
CA ARG A 19 4.78 -11.48 -14.96
C ARG A 19 6.20 -12.03 -14.84
N THR A 20 6.87 -11.78 -13.71
CA THR A 20 8.15 -12.45 -13.44
C THR A 20 7.84 -13.93 -13.28
N GLY A 21 8.62 -14.83 -13.88
CA GLY A 21 8.42 -16.29 -13.76
C GLY A 21 8.51 -16.82 -12.32
N THR A 22 9.09 -17.98 -12.10
CA THR A 22 9.16 -18.64 -10.77
C THR A 22 9.95 -17.90 -9.67
N LYS A 23 10.35 -16.64 -9.89
CA LYS A 23 11.11 -15.83 -8.91
C LYS A 23 10.20 -15.43 -7.76
N LYS A 24 10.44 -16.02 -6.60
CA LYS A 24 9.75 -15.73 -5.33
C LYS A 24 10.20 -14.43 -4.66
N VAL A 25 11.36 -13.88 -5.07
CA VAL A 25 12.02 -12.77 -4.38
C VAL A 25 12.08 -11.56 -5.30
N LEU A 26 11.53 -10.44 -4.83
CA LEU A 26 11.62 -9.14 -5.48
C LEU A 26 13.04 -8.55 -5.32
N PRO A 27 13.55 -7.81 -6.32
CA PRO A 27 14.81 -7.09 -6.18
C PRO A 27 14.72 -5.99 -5.12
N ALA A 28 15.89 -5.45 -4.73
CA ALA A 28 16.06 -4.38 -3.75
C ALA A 28 15.60 -3.01 -4.26
N LEU A 29 14.31 -2.86 -4.54
CA LEU A 29 13.71 -1.67 -5.15
C LEU A 29 13.74 -0.44 -4.23
N GLY A 30 13.79 -0.62 -2.91
CA GLY A 30 13.76 0.49 -1.95
C GLY A 30 14.98 1.40 -1.99
N ARG A 31 16.06 0.98 -2.65
CA ARG A 31 17.27 1.79 -2.88
C ARG A 31 17.15 2.72 -4.09
N LEU A 32 16.07 2.62 -4.87
CA LEU A 32 15.86 3.48 -6.03
C LEU A 32 15.41 4.86 -5.58
N GLU A 33 16.38 5.75 -5.35
CA GLU A 33 16.15 7.06 -4.74
C GLU A 33 15.25 7.98 -5.58
N PHE A 34 15.27 7.84 -6.91
CA PHE A 34 14.47 8.66 -7.82
C PHE A 34 13.10 8.06 -8.17
N LEU A 35 12.77 6.87 -7.66
CA LEU A 35 11.54 6.18 -8.04
C LEU A 35 10.32 6.91 -7.50
N GLU A 36 9.46 7.41 -8.40
CA GLU A 36 8.22 8.11 -8.05
C GLU A 36 6.98 7.23 -8.23
N TYR A 37 7.06 6.23 -9.09
CA TYR A 37 5.98 5.29 -9.38
C TYR A 37 6.49 3.85 -9.43
N LEU A 38 5.84 2.98 -8.67
CA LEU A 38 6.08 1.55 -8.66
C LEU A 38 4.78 0.81 -8.93
N ARG A 39 4.79 -0.09 -9.92
CA ARG A 39 3.72 -1.06 -10.16
C ARG A 39 4.26 -2.47 -10.03
N LEU A 40 3.59 -3.28 -9.21
CA LEU A 40 3.83 -4.71 -9.04
C LEU A 40 2.59 -5.45 -9.53
N GLU A 41 2.74 -6.31 -10.53
CA GLU A 41 1.60 -6.98 -11.16
C GLU A 41 1.86 -8.45 -11.43
N ASP A 42 0.88 -9.32 -11.15
CA ASP A 42 0.93 -10.75 -11.54
C ASP A 42 2.22 -11.44 -11.04
N LEU A 43 2.55 -11.20 -9.76
CA LEU A 43 3.72 -11.77 -9.08
C LEU A 43 3.29 -12.93 -8.18
N ASP A 44 2.59 -13.90 -8.77
CA ASP A 44 1.96 -15.02 -8.06
C ASP A 44 2.95 -15.92 -7.29
N SER A 45 4.26 -15.81 -7.55
CA SER A 45 5.31 -16.51 -6.79
C SER A 45 5.63 -15.84 -5.44
N VAL A 46 5.22 -14.59 -5.23
CA VAL A 46 5.50 -13.80 -4.02
C VAL A 46 4.36 -13.99 -3.03
N SER A 47 4.64 -14.67 -1.91
CA SER A 47 3.67 -14.81 -0.82
C SER A 47 3.83 -13.77 0.29
N GLN A 48 5.05 -13.24 0.47
CA GLN A 48 5.35 -12.23 1.48
C GLN A 48 6.33 -11.21 0.94
N MET A 49 6.16 -9.96 1.36
CA MET A 49 7.13 -8.88 1.13
C MET A 49 7.71 -8.40 2.47
N GLY A 50 9.04 -8.33 2.53
CA GLY A 50 9.82 -7.97 3.70
C GLY A 50 11.01 -7.06 3.39
N LEU A 51 12.08 -7.21 4.17
CA LEU A 51 13.27 -6.35 4.12
C LEU A 51 14.03 -6.44 2.78
N GLU A 52 13.85 -7.53 2.03
CA GLU A 52 14.46 -7.75 0.73
C GLU A 52 14.01 -6.71 -0.30
N VAL A 53 12.74 -6.30 -0.26
CA VAL A 53 12.19 -5.32 -1.21
C VAL A 53 12.78 -3.93 -0.95
N ILE A 54 13.11 -3.61 0.30
CA ILE A 54 13.72 -2.32 0.65
C ILE A 54 15.25 -2.32 0.47
N GLY A 55 15.85 -3.47 0.19
CA GLY A 55 17.29 -3.60 0.02
C GLY A 55 18.09 -3.57 1.33
N VAL A 56 17.48 -3.91 2.47
CA VAL A 56 18.19 -4.10 3.73
C VAL A 56 18.55 -5.57 3.85
N LEU A 57 19.85 -5.89 3.80
CA LEU A 57 20.32 -7.26 3.99
C LEU A 57 20.20 -7.63 5.47
N LYS A 58 19.79 -8.88 5.76
CA LYS A 58 19.62 -9.40 7.13
C LYS A 58 20.91 -9.41 7.97
N ASN A 59 22.06 -9.09 7.38
CA ASN A 59 23.37 -9.14 8.01
C ASN A 59 24.00 -7.74 8.13
N GLY A 60 23.93 -7.16 9.33
CA GLY A 60 25.11 -6.60 9.98
C GLY A 60 25.51 -5.14 9.77
N ASP A 61 25.19 -4.48 8.65
CA ASP A 61 25.58 -3.07 8.49
C ASP A 61 24.54 -2.12 9.12
N ILE A 62 24.54 -2.12 10.45
CA ILE A 62 23.78 -1.16 11.25
C ILE A 62 24.61 0.12 11.33
N SER A 63 24.51 0.94 10.29
CA SER A 63 24.73 2.37 10.48
C SER A 63 23.65 2.87 11.44
N ALA A 64 24.04 3.66 12.45
CA ALA A 64 23.11 4.31 13.38
C ALA A 64 22.16 5.32 12.68
N ALA A 65 22.33 5.54 11.38
CA ALA A 65 21.51 6.42 10.57
C ALA A 65 20.15 5.79 10.23
N PRO A 66 19.05 6.56 10.25
CA PRO A 66 17.75 6.12 9.77
C PRO A 66 17.83 5.67 8.31
N VAL A 67 17.24 4.52 7.99
CA VAL A 67 17.15 4.04 6.60
C VAL A 67 15.84 4.53 6.00
N ILE A 68 15.91 5.26 4.89
CA ILE A 68 14.74 5.70 4.14
C ILE A 68 14.61 4.83 2.90
N ALA A 69 13.60 3.96 2.87
CA ALA A 69 13.28 3.15 1.71
C ALA A 69 12.29 3.90 0.82
N PHE A 70 12.55 3.91 -0.50
CA PHE A 70 11.71 4.59 -1.49
C PHE A 70 11.49 6.10 -1.18
N PRO A 71 12.56 6.89 -1.05
CA PRO A 71 12.47 8.26 -0.52
C PRO A 71 11.57 9.18 -1.36
N ASN A 72 11.48 8.97 -2.68
CA ASN A 72 10.69 9.80 -3.59
C ASN A 72 9.42 9.12 -4.15
N LEU A 73 9.03 7.95 -3.63
CA LEU A 73 7.89 7.22 -4.19
C LEU A 73 6.58 7.93 -3.86
N LYS A 74 5.85 8.35 -4.90
CA LYS A 74 4.58 9.08 -4.81
C LYS A 74 3.38 8.19 -5.09
N ARG A 75 3.55 7.12 -5.88
CA ARG A 75 2.46 6.20 -6.26
C ARG A 75 2.93 4.76 -6.25
N LEU A 76 2.18 3.92 -5.54
CA LEU A 76 2.38 2.48 -5.48
C LEU A 76 1.11 1.78 -5.96
N GLU A 77 1.27 0.83 -6.89
CA GLU A 77 0.20 -0.01 -7.39
C GLU A 77 0.59 -1.47 -7.27
N ILE A 78 -0.28 -2.25 -6.66
CA ILE A 78 -0.11 -3.70 -6.55
C ILE A 78 -1.37 -4.34 -7.09
N SER A 79 -1.22 -5.22 -8.07
CA SER A 79 -2.37 -5.85 -8.71
C SER A 79 -2.14 -7.31 -9.05
N TRP A 80 -3.20 -8.12 -9.00
CA TRP A 80 -3.17 -9.51 -9.47
C TRP A 80 -2.12 -10.40 -8.77
N MET A 81 -1.78 -10.12 -7.51
CA MET A 81 -0.87 -10.95 -6.73
C MET A 81 -1.67 -11.95 -5.90
N LYS A 82 -2.00 -13.11 -6.47
CA LYS A 82 -3.01 -14.03 -5.91
C LYS A 82 -2.58 -14.74 -4.64
N HIS A 83 -1.29 -15.00 -4.48
CA HIS A 83 -0.74 -15.68 -3.30
C HIS A 83 -0.11 -14.72 -2.28
N TRP A 84 -0.16 -13.40 -2.52
CA TRP A 84 0.43 -12.43 -1.60
C TRP A 84 -0.43 -12.28 -0.35
N GLU A 85 0.12 -12.69 0.80
CA GLU A 85 -0.60 -12.73 2.07
C GLU A 85 -0.29 -11.54 2.96
N GLU A 86 0.98 -11.18 3.09
CA GLU A 86 1.41 -10.19 4.07
C GLU A 86 2.54 -9.31 3.55
N TRP A 87 2.54 -8.06 3.99
CA TRP A 87 3.71 -7.20 3.88
C TRP A 87 4.09 -6.71 5.26
N VAL A 88 5.22 -7.23 5.75
CA VAL A 88 5.63 -7.09 7.14
C VAL A 88 7.06 -6.57 7.18
N ILE A 89 7.24 -5.40 7.77
CA ILE A 89 8.55 -4.85 8.12
C ILE A 89 8.72 -4.95 9.63
N LYS A 90 9.32 -6.06 10.08
CA LYS A 90 9.71 -6.28 11.49
C LYS A 90 11.21 -6.02 11.61
N THR A 91 11.61 -4.91 12.24
CA THR A 91 13.02 -4.60 12.49
C THR A 91 13.18 -3.72 13.74
N THR A 92 14.35 -3.79 14.36
CA THR A 92 14.81 -2.88 15.42
C THR A 92 15.42 -1.59 14.88
N VAL A 93 15.70 -1.53 13.56
CA VAL A 93 16.23 -0.36 12.88
C VAL A 93 15.11 0.64 12.62
N ASN A 94 15.39 1.92 12.80
CA ASN A 94 14.46 3.00 12.45
C ASN A 94 14.37 3.14 10.92
N ILE A 95 13.41 2.43 10.32
CA ILE A 95 13.14 2.49 8.88
C ILE A 95 11.95 3.40 8.61
N THR A 96 12.17 4.42 7.80
CA THR A 96 11.09 5.21 7.20
C THR A 96 10.75 4.63 5.83
N LEU A 97 9.51 4.19 5.66
CA LEU A 97 9.06 3.54 4.44
C LEU A 97 8.20 4.52 3.62
N MET A 98 8.62 4.81 2.38
CA MET A 98 7.86 5.59 1.40
C MET A 98 7.27 6.91 1.97
N PRO A 99 8.10 7.81 2.53
CA PRO A 99 7.61 9.00 3.25
C PRO A 99 6.73 9.93 2.39
N LEU A 100 6.96 9.94 1.07
CA LEU A 100 6.27 10.80 0.11
C LEU A 100 5.11 10.10 -0.63
N LEU A 101 4.67 8.92 -0.17
CA LEU A 101 3.61 8.17 -0.83
C LEU A 101 2.27 8.91 -0.75
N GLN A 102 1.74 9.31 -1.90
CA GLN A 102 0.48 10.05 -1.99
C GLN A 102 -0.68 9.20 -2.51
N LYS A 103 -0.38 8.14 -3.27
CA LYS A 103 -1.37 7.29 -3.93
C LYS A 103 -1.02 5.81 -3.74
N LEU A 104 -1.97 5.05 -3.19
CA LEU A 104 -1.88 3.61 -3.04
C LEU A 104 -3.05 2.94 -3.78
N ARG A 105 -2.76 1.92 -4.58
CA ARG A 105 -3.78 1.06 -5.17
C ARG A 105 -3.43 -0.40 -4.97
N ILE A 106 -4.42 -1.17 -4.52
CA ILE A 106 -4.28 -2.62 -4.31
C ILE A 106 -5.50 -3.29 -4.93
N TYR A 107 -5.28 -4.07 -6.00
CA TYR A 107 -6.35 -4.62 -6.80
C TYR A 107 -6.20 -6.12 -6.99
N ASP A 108 -7.27 -6.88 -6.79
CA ASP A 108 -7.31 -8.30 -7.12
C ASP A 108 -6.17 -9.08 -6.43
N CYS A 109 -5.98 -8.78 -5.13
CA CYS A 109 -5.03 -9.43 -4.22
C CYS A 109 -5.81 -10.22 -3.15
N PRO A 110 -6.37 -11.40 -3.50
CA PRO A 110 -7.36 -12.10 -2.69
C PRO A 110 -6.85 -12.60 -1.33
N MET A 111 -5.56 -12.95 -1.23
CA MET A 111 -4.97 -13.52 -0.01
C MET A 111 -4.40 -12.47 0.95
N LEU A 112 -4.36 -11.19 0.55
CA LEU A 112 -3.73 -10.14 1.32
C LEU A 112 -4.49 -9.88 2.62
N LYS A 113 -3.80 -9.99 3.75
CA LYS A 113 -4.34 -9.82 5.11
C LYS A 113 -4.00 -8.49 5.74
N SER A 114 -2.78 -7.98 5.53
CA SER A 114 -2.31 -6.77 6.21
C SER A 114 -1.25 -5.99 5.43
N LEU A 115 -1.14 -4.70 5.77
CA LEU A 115 -0.12 -3.78 5.26
C LEU A 115 0.76 -3.27 6.42
N PRO A 116 2.02 -2.88 6.17
CA PRO A 116 2.86 -2.23 7.16
C PRO A 116 2.21 -0.92 7.63
N CYS A 117 2.18 -0.69 8.95
CA CYS A 117 1.61 0.53 9.52
C CYS A 117 2.32 1.80 9.01
N GLN A 118 3.59 1.71 8.64
CA GLN A 118 4.38 2.81 8.06
C GLN A 118 3.83 3.31 6.72
N ILE A 119 3.20 2.42 5.92
CA ILE A 119 2.51 2.84 4.68
C ILE A 119 1.26 3.64 5.03
N LEU A 120 0.57 3.25 6.09
CA LEU A 120 -0.68 3.86 6.55
C LEU A 120 -0.45 5.17 7.32
N SER A 121 0.74 5.39 7.88
CA SER A 121 1.13 6.65 8.55
C SER A 121 1.80 7.68 7.63
N SER A 122 1.91 7.37 6.33
CA SER A 122 2.58 8.23 5.33
C SER A 122 1.73 9.45 4.91
N SER A 123 2.26 10.26 3.99
CA SER A 123 1.59 11.40 3.34
C SER A 123 0.46 10.99 2.37
N LEU A 124 -0.18 9.85 2.62
CA LEU A 124 -1.13 9.20 1.72
C LEU A 124 -2.43 9.99 1.61
N ARG A 125 -2.73 10.48 0.39
CA ARG A 125 -3.92 11.28 0.10
C ARG A 125 -5.01 10.49 -0.61
N LYS A 126 -4.64 9.45 -1.38
CA LYS A 126 -5.59 8.66 -2.17
C LYS A 126 -5.30 7.17 -2.01
N MET A 127 -6.33 6.42 -1.65
CA MET A 127 -6.27 4.97 -1.51
C MET A 127 -7.40 4.34 -2.31
N SER A 128 -7.10 3.27 -3.04
CA SER A 128 -8.10 2.48 -3.75
C SER A 128 -7.85 1.00 -3.58
N ILE A 129 -8.87 0.27 -3.13
CA ILE A 129 -8.79 -1.15 -2.84
C ILE A 129 -9.93 -1.83 -3.60
N LYS A 130 -9.60 -2.92 -4.31
CA LYS A 130 -10.55 -3.69 -5.11
C LYS A 130 -10.29 -5.18 -4.95
N SER A 131 -11.32 -5.99 -4.72
CA SER A 131 -11.20 -7.45 -4.69
C SER A 131 -10.07 -7.95 -3.76
N CYS A 132 -10.03 -7.45 -2.53
CA CYS A 132 -9.09 -7.82 -1.46
C CYS A 132 -9.87 -8.26 -0.20
N PRO A 133 -10.64 -9.36 -0.25
CA PRO A 133 -11.60 -9.79 0.78
C PRO A 133 -11.02 -10.04 2.18
N HIS A 134 -9.72 -10.34 2.29
CA HIS A 134 -9.07 -10.62 3.56
C HIS A 134 -8.29 -9.44 4.14
N LEU A 135 -8.26 -8.30 3.45
CA LEU A 135 -7.44 -7.17 3.88
C LEU A 135 -8.09 -6.49 5.09
N GLU A 136 -7.35 -6.49 6.20
CA GLU A 136 -7.68 -5.76 7.41
C GLU A 136 -6.74 -4.56 7.58
N VAL A 137 -7.33 -3.39 7.83
CA VAL A 137 -6.59 -2.16 8.08
C VAL A 137 -7.08 -1.56 9.37
N SER A 138 -6.20 -1.45 10.36
CA SER A 138 -6.55 -1.04 11.74
C SER A 138 -6.97 0.42 11.90
N TYR A 139 -6.59 1.31 10.97
CA TYR A 139 -6.98 2.72 10.96
C TYR A 139 -6.83 3.34 9.57
N LEU A 140 -7.58 4.41 9.29
CA LEU A 140 -7.39 5.19 8.08
C LEU A 140 -6.19 6.15 8.23
N PRO A 141 -5.39 6.34 7.16
CA PRO A 141 -4.35 7.37 7.15
C PRO A 141 -4.90 8.76 7.49
N PRO A 142 -4.22 9.55 8.33
CA PRO A 142 -4.73 10.83 8.83
C PRO A 142 -4.89 11.88 7.72
N PHE A 143 -4.02 11.83 6.71
CA PHE A 143 -4.04 12.75 5.55
C PHE A 143 -4.85 12.22 4.37
N LEU A 144 -5.57 11.10 4.53
CA LEU A 144 -6.34 10.52 3.45
C LEU A 144 -7.48 11.45 3.05
N GLU A 145 -7.54 11.85 1.79
CA GLU A 145 -8.57 12.72 1.24
C GLU A 145 -9.60 11.95 0.41
N LYS A 146 -9.16 10.86 -0.24
CA LYS A 146 -10.01 10.03 -1.09
C LYS A 146 -9.79 8.55 -0.83
N LEU A 147 -10.89 7.84 -0.57
CA LEU A 147 -10.94 6.39 -0.44
C LEU A 147 -11.91 5.82 -1.48
N THR A 148 -11.50 4.77 -2.18
CA THR A 148 -12.35 4.05 -3.14
C THR A 148 -12.28 2.56 -2.86
N LEU A 149 -13.40 1.99 -2.45
CA LEU A 149 -13.58 0.57 -2.17
C LEU A 149 -14.43 -0.03 -3.29
N GLN A 150 -13.97 -1.14 -3.86
CA GLN A 150 -14.66 -1.80 -4.97
C GLN A 150 -14.71 -3.31 -4.80
N SER A 151 -15.83 -3.92 -5.18
CA SER A 151 -16.06 -5.36 -5.00
C SER A 151 -15.96 -5.74 -3.51
N ASP A 152 -15.47 -6.94 -3.19
CA ASP A 152 -15.07 -7.27 -1.82
C ASP A 152 -13.70 -6.65 -1.52
N ALA A 153 -13.67 -5.51 -0.83
CA ALA A 153 -12.45 -4.80 -0.48
C ALA A 153 -11.93 -5.16 0.93
N GLY A 154 -12.42 -6.25 1.52
CA GLY A 154 -12.08 -6.70 2.86
C GLY A 154 -12.79 -5.89 3.96
N SER A 155 -12.53 -6.25 5.22
CA SER A 155 -13.18 -5.70 6.43
C SER A 155 -12.80 -4.25 6.76
N LEU A 156 -12.57 -3.41 5.76
CA LEU A 156 -12.58 -1.95 5.88
C LEU A 156 -13.95 -1.41 6.31
N SER A 157 -14.98 -2.27 6.28
CA SER A 157 -16.34 -2.06 6.78
C SER A 157 -16.45 -1.88 8.30
N ILE A 158 -15.42 -2.25 9.08
CA ILE A 158 -15.47 -2.17 10.56
C ILE A 158 -14.90 -0.84 11.08
N LEU A 159 -14.03 -0.16 10.31
CA LEU A 159 -13.14 0.87 10.84
C LEU A 159 -13.33 2.23 10.20
N LEU A 160 -14.37 2.94 10.66
CA LEU A 160 -14.27 4.38 10.85
C LEU A 160 -14.33 4.63 12.37
N PRO A 161 -13.48 5.52 12.88
CA PRO A 161 -12.59 5.27 14.00
C PRO A 161 -13.32 5.16 15.35
N ILE A 162 -13.47 3.93 15.86
CA ILE A 162 -13.86 3.71 17.26
C ILE A 162 -12.69 4.01 18.22
N GLN A 163 -11.45 4.13 17.75
CA GLN A 163 -10.29 4.36 18.63
C GLN A 163 -9.65 5.75 18.44
N ASN A 164 -9.83 6.56 19.49
CA ASN A 164 -8.86 7.54 20.00
C ASN A 164 -8.46 8.71 19.09
N GLY A 165 -9.42 9.56 18.71
CA GLY A 165 -9.12 10.94 18.33
C GLY A 165 -8.28 11.15 17.06
N LEU A 166 -8.01 10.10 16.27
CA LEU A 166 -7.40 10.24 14.96
C LEU A 166 -8.47 10.73 13.97
N HIS A 167 -8.45 12.05 13.72
CA HIS A 167 -9.26 12.66 12.69
C HIS A 167 -8.66 12.35 11.32
N THR A 168 -9.48 11.84 10.40
CA THR A 168 -9.14 11.74 8.98
C THR A 168 -9.62 12.98 8.23
N ASN A 169 -8.86 13.40 7.23
CA ASN A 169 -9.24 14.48 6.30
C ASN A 169 -10.05 13.97 5.10
N LEU A 170 -10.77 12.85 5.26
CA LEU A 170 -11.45 12.17 4.16
C LEU A 170 -12.58 13.04 3.61
N LYS A 171 -12.41 13.51 2.37
CA LYS A 171 -13.38 14.35 1.65
C LYS A 171 -14.25 13.54 0.69
N SER A 172 -13.72 12.46 0.15
CA SER A 172 -14.41 11.63 -0.84
C SER A 172 -14.31 10.15 -0.47
N LEU A 173 -15.47 9.51 -0.34
CA LEU A 173 -15.60 8.06 -0.19
C LEU A 173 -16.46 7.53 -1.32
N ALA A 174 -15.93 6.54 -2.05
CA ALA A 174 -16.68 5.79 -3.05
C ALA A 174 -16.67 4.31 -2.69
N ILE A 175 -17.86 3.70 -2.65
CA ILE A 175 -18.07 2.27 -2.44
C ILE A 175 -18.82 1.76 -3.67
N ARG A 176 -18.26 0.76 -4.35
CA ARG A 176 -18.80 0.27 -5.62
C ARG A 176 -18.86 -1.25 -5.67
N TYR A 177 -19.93 -1.83 -6.18
CA TYR A 177 -20.03 -3.29 -6.35
C TYR A 177 -19.82 -4.07 -5.04
N SER A 178 -20.10 -3.46 -3.88
CA SER A 178 -19.84 -4.07 -2.58
C SER A 178 -20.83 -5.23 -2.34
N PRO A 179 -20.35 -6.43 -1.96
CA PRO A 179 -21.23 -7.54 -1.61
C PRO A 179 -21.83 -7.38 -0.19
N HIS A 180 -21.30 -6.47 0.63
CA HIS A 180 -21.75 -6.27 2.00
C HIS A 180 -23.14 -5.64 2.09
N SER A 181 -23.93 -6.11 3.05
CA SER A 181 -25.29 -5.63 3.30
C SER A 181 -25.36 -4.33 4.11
N THR A 182 -24.24 -3.90 4.69
CA THR A 182 -24.16 -2.68 5.50
C THR A 182 -23.01 -1.80 5.07
N LEU A 183 -23.17 -0.50 5.30
CA LEU A 183 -22.11 0.47 5.13
C LEU A 183 -21.09 0.39 6.28
N PRO A 184 -19.86 0.89 6.07
CA PRO A 184 -18.85 0.92 7.13
C PRO A 184 -19.35 1.63 8.39
N GLN A 185 -19.12 1.03 9.56
CA GLN A 185 -19.43 1.69 10.83
C GLN A 185 -18.58 2.95 11.01
N GLY A 186 -19.14 3.99 11.65
CA GLY A 186 -18.45 5.25 11.92
C GLY A 186 -18.44 6.27 10.76
N LEU A 187 -19.21 6.05 9.69
CA LEU A 187 -19.40 7.05 8.62
C LEU A 187 -19.84 8.42 9.16
N SER A 188 -20.66 8.42 10.20
CA SER A 188 -21.12 9.63 10.90
C SER A 188 -19.98 10.44 11.55
N GLN A 189 -18.81 9.83 11.78
CA GLN A 189 -17.65 10.49 12.38
C GLN A 189 -16.79 11.22 11.34
N LEU A 190 -17.02 11.00 10.03
CA LEU A 190 -16.28 11.63 8.95
C LEU A 190 -16.75 13.08 8.70
N LYS A 191 -16.41 13.97 9.62
CA LYS A 191 -16.84 15.38 9.58
C LYS A 191 -16.34 16.16 8.35
N ALA A 192 -15.25 15.71 7.72
CA ALA A 192 -14.68 16.34 6.53
C ALA A 192 -15.29 15.82 5.21
N LEU A 193 -16.19 14.83 5.26
CA LEU A 193 -16.71 14.16 4.07
C LEU A 193 -17.63 15.09 3.29
N GLN A 194 -17.28 15.30 2.02
CA GLN A 194 -18.01 16.15 1.07
C GLN A 194 -18.74 15.32 0.02
N THR A 195 -18.23 14.13 -0.29
CA THR A 195 -18.77 13.26 -1.33
C THR A 195 -18.81 11.83 -0.85
N LEU A 196 -20.01 11.26 -0.81
CA LEU A 196 -20.25 9.84 -0.62
C LEU A 196 -20.91 9.28 -1.89
N GLN A 197 -20.25 8.32 -2.53
CA GLN A 197 -20.78 7.60 -3.68
C GLN A 197 -20.96 6.14 -3.32
N VAL A 198 -22.17 5.63 -3.49
CA VAL A 198 -22.49 4.21 -3.34
C VAL A 198 -23.13 3.78 -4.65
N GLU A 199 -22.42 2.97 -5.43
CA GLU A 199 -22.83 2.58 -6.78
C GLU A 199 -22.86 1.05 -6.90
N TYR A 200 -23.94 0.49 -7.45
CA TYR A 200 -24.07 -0.96 -7.70
C TYR A 200 -23.85 -1.82 -6.44
N CYS A 201 -24.36 -1.38 -5.27
CA CYS A 201 -24.29 -2.12 -4.02
C CYS A 201 -25.64 -2.75 -3.69
N ASP A 202 -26.02 -3.77 -4.46
CA ASP A 202 -27.39 -4.31 -4.46
C ASP A 202 -27.78 -5.00 -3.14
N SER A 203 -26.79 -5.42 -2.34
CA SER A 203 -27.01 -6.04 -1.02
C SER A 203 -27.32 -5.02 0.08
N LEU A 204 -27.10 -3.72 -0.14
CA LEU A 204 -27.15 -2.70 0.90
C LEU A 204 -28.60 -2.42 1.32
N THR A 205 -28.92 -2.69 2.58
CA THR A 205 -30.25 -2.45 3.18
C THR A 205 -30.30 -1.19 4.02
#